data_AF-A0A953EED7-F1
#
_entry.id   AF-A0A953EED7-F1
#
_cell.length_a   1.000
_cell.length_b   1.000
_cell.length_c   1.000
_cell.angle_alpha   90.00
_cell.angle_beta   90.00
_cell.angle_gamma   90.00
#
_symmetry.space_group_name_H-M   'P 1'
#
loop_
_entity.id
_entity.type
_entity.pdbx_description
1 polymer ?
#
loop_
_entity_poly.entity_id
_entity_poly.type
_entity_poly.pdbx_seq_one_letter_code
_entity_poly.pdbx_strand_id
1 'polypeptide(L)'
;QRFRQAMGIPETPDGYCINAPHDLCCSDPEVNRRLHAAHFTNDQAQLVYDLAAERLLPLIAEAAAQFEADRQREKLHAHFGGEERFRQVAAQLAAWGRAKLPAPVFEALSSTAEGVLALEQMMRKEEPGLSREAAPPAAASEAELRAMMRDPRYWRTREPEFVRRVTEGFRRLVGS
;
A
#
# COMPACT_ATOMS: atom_id res chain seq x y z
N GLN A 1 61.68 3.85 1.33
CA GLN A 1 60.59 4.08 0.36
C GLN A 1 60.63 3.11 -0.82
N ARG A 2 61.77 2.88 -1.51
CA ARG A 2 61.87 1.98 -2.68
C ARG A 2 61.41 0.51 -2.49
N PHE A 3 61.55 -0.06 -1.30
CA PHE A 3 61.12 -1.45 -1.02
C PHE A 3 59.59 -1.63 -1.09
N ARG A 4 58.80 -0.61 -0.72
CA ARG A 4 57.33 -0.69 -0.72
C ARG A 4 56.74 -0.61 -2.14
N GLN A 5 57.29 0.25 -2.99
CA GLN A 5 56.92 0.30 -4.41
C GLN A 5 57.26 -1.00 -5.13
N ALA A 6 58.42 -1.62 -4.82
CA ALA A 6 58.79 -2.92 -5.38
C ALA A 6 57.81 -4.05 -4.99
N MET A 7 57.06 -3.87 -3.90
CA MET A 7 56.02 -4.79 -3.43
C MET A 7 54.62 -4.41 -3.94
N GLY A 8 54.46 -3.36 -4.76
CA GLY A 8 53.16 -2.94 -5.30
C GLY A 8 52.31 -2.08 -4.35
N ILE A 9 52.90 -1.56 -3.27
CA ILE A 9 52.24 -0.66 -2.32
C ILE A 9 52.47 0.80 -2.78
N PRO A 10 51.40 1.62 -2.93
CA PRO A 10 51.54 3.04 -3.24
C PRO A 10 52.37 3.83 -2.23
N GLU A 11 53.01 4.93 -2.64
CA GLU A 11 53.80 5.77 -1.72
C GLU A 11 52.93 6.47 -0.68
N THR A 12 51.73 6.87 -1.09
CA THR A 12 50.73 7.57 -0.27
C THR A 12 49.38 6.85 -0.36
N PRO A 13 48.49 7.01 0.62
CA PRO A 13 47.15 6.44 0.58
C PRO A 13 46.32 6.93 -0.61
N ASP A 14 46.56 8.14 -1.11
CA ASP A 14 45.86 8.68 -2.28
C ASP A 14 46.36 8.07 -3.60
N GLY A 15 47.43 7.27 -3.56
CA GLY A 15 48.01 6.61 -4.72
C GLY A 15 47.33 5.30 -5.12
N TYR A 16 46.27 4.87 -4.44
CA TYR A 16 45.48 3.72 -4.89
C TYR A 16 44.67 4.06 -6.13
N CYS A 17 44.75 3.18 -7.14
CA CYS A 17 43.96 3.25 -8.36
C CYS A 17 42.82 2.23 -8.27
N ILE A 18 41.76 2.60 -7.55
CA ILE A 18 40.59 1.72 -7.38
C ILE A 18 39.61 1.93 -8.53
N ASN A 19 39.33 0.86 -9.26
CA ASN A 19 38.22 0.79 -10.20
C ASN A 19 36.95 0.54 -9.38
N ALA A 20 36.03 1.50 -9.36
CA ALA A 20 34.81 1.38 -8.56
C ALA A 20 33.90 0.27 -9.14
N PRO A 21 33.64 -0.84 -8.41
CA PRO A 21 32.71 -1.87 -8.86
C PRO A 21 31.25 -1.39 -8.87
N HIS A 22 30.93 -0.37 -8.07
CA HIS A 22 29.60 0.23 -7.96
C HIS A 22 29.68 1.64 -7.34
N ASP A 23 28.70 2.50 -7.60
CA ASP A 23 28.66 3.88 -7.07
C ASP A 23 28.72 3.94 -5.53
N LEU A 24 28.09 2.98 -4.85
CA LEU A 24 28.12 2.85 -3.38
C LEU A 24 29.42 2.24 -2.82
N CYS A 25 30.27 1.69 -3.69
CA CYS A 25 31.54 1.06 -3.34
C CYS A 25 32.69 1.70 -4.13
N CYS A 26 32.72 3.04 -4.18
CA CYS A 26 33.78 3.79 -4.82
C CYS A 26 34.99 3.99 -3.88
N SER A 27 36.12 4.41 -4.46
CA SER A 27 37.31 4.79 -3.70
C SER A 27 36.97 5.77 -2.57
N ASP A 28 37.42 5.46 -1.37
CA ASP A 28 37.16 6.26 -0.17
C ASP A 28 38.49 6.61 0.51
N PRO A 29 38.78 7.91 0.75
CA PRO A 29 40.06 8.33 1.33
C PRO A 29 40.33 7.76 2.73
N GLU A 30 39.31 7.56 3.56
CA GLU A 30 39.48 7.00 4.90
C GLU A 30 39.83 5.51 4.84
N VAL A 31 39.11 4.76 4.01
CA VAL A 31 39.39 3.35 3.76
C VAL A 31 40.80 3.18 3.20
N ASN A 32 41.16 3.96 2.18
CA ASN A 32 42.49 3.94 1.57
C ASN A 32 43.60 4.28 2.57
N ARG A 33 43.39 5.24 3.48
CA ARG A 33 44.35 5.51 4.58
C ARG A 33 44.58 4.29 5.46
N ARG A 34 43.50 3.58 5.83
CA ARG A 34 43.60 2.38 6.66
C ARG A 34 44.26 1.22 5.93
N LEU A 35 43.94 1.00 4.66
CA LEU A 35 44.58 -0.03 3.83
C LEU A 35 46.07 0.25 3.62
N HIS A 36 46.44 1.52 3.38
CA HIS A 36 47.85 1.94 3.28
C HIS A 36 48.62 1.72 4.57
N ALA A 37 48.06 2.10 5.72
CA ALA A 37 48.65 1.83 7.03
C ALA A 37 48.84 0.32 7.29
N ALA A 38 47.97 -0.52 6.72
CA ALA A 38 48.07 -1.97 6.75
C ALA A 38 49.02 -2.55 5.67
N HIS A 39 49.68 -1.72 4.87
CA HIS A 39 50.62 -2.11 3.81
C HIS A 39 49.99 -2.95 2.69
N PHE A 40 48.72 -2.70 2.38
CA PHE A 40 48.06 -3.36 1.25
C PHE A 40 48.67 -2.91 -0.08
N THR A 41 48.80 -3.85 -1.02
CA THR A 41 49.11 -3.53 -2.41
C THR A 41 47.88 -2.95 -3.11
N ASN A 42 48.07 -2.38 -4.30
CA ASN A 42 46.94 -1.90 -5.10
C ASN A 42 45.91 -3.01 -5.38
N ASP A 43 46.37 -4.18 -5.83
CA ASP A 43 45.51 -5.35 -6.10
C ASP A 43 44.76 -5.83 -4.85
N GLN A 44 45.42 -5.82 -3.69
CA GLN A 44 44.77 -6.20 -2.43
C GLN A 44 43.73 -5.17 -2.01
N ALA A 45 43.99 -3.88 -2.22
CA ALA A 45 43.01 -2.83 -1.97
C ALA A 45 41.81 -2.96 -2.90
N GLN A 46 42.03 -3.17 -4.21
CA GLN A 46 40.97 -3.43 -5.18
C GLN A 46 40.10 -4.62 -4.76
N LEU A 47 40.71 -5.73 -4.36
CA LEU A 47 39.99 -6.92 -3.90
C LEU A 47 39.07 -6.63 -2.71
N VAL A 48 39.46 -5.74 -1.79
CA VAL A 48 38.59 -5.34 -0.67
C VAL A 48 37.34 -4.62 -1.17
N TYR A 49 37.49 -3.70 -2.13
CA TYR A 49 36.35 -3.01 -2.74
C TYR A 49 35.44 -3.96 -3.52
N ASP A 50 36.03 -4.90 -4.28
CA ASP A 50 35.30 -5.90 -5.04
C ASP A 50 34.48 -6.80 -4.10
N LEU A 51 35.11 -7.34 -3.04
CA LEU A 51 34.43 -8.17 -2.05
C LEU A 51 33.35 -7.40 -1.28
N ALA A 52 33.59 -6.12 -0.98
CA ALA A 52 32.58 -5.27 -0.36
C ALA A 52 31.36 -5.14 -1.28
N ALA A 53 31.55 -4.90 -2.57
CA ALA A 53 30.46 -4.84 -3.53
C ALA A 53 29.72 -6.17 -3.66
N GLU A 54 30.44 -7.28 -3.80
CA GLU A 54 29.85 -8.63 -3.92
C GLU A 54 29.00 -9.03 -2.72
N ARG A 55 29.37 -8.60 -1.50
CA ARG A 55 28.71 -9.04 -0.26
C ARG A 55 27.74 -8.03 0.32
N LEU A 56 28.05 -6.74 0.25
CA LEU A 56 27.23 -5.70 0.88
C LEU A 56 26.09 -5.24 -0.03
N LEU A 57 26.30 -5.14 -1.34
CA LEU A 57 25.26 -4.64 -2.25
C LEU A 57 24.01 -5.52 -2.25
N PRO A 58 24.10 -6.87 -2.30
CA PRO A 58 22.91 -7.71 -2.21
C PRO A 58 22.14 -7.51 -0.90
N LEU A 59 22.84 -7.37 0.23
CA LEU A 59 22.21 -7.14 1.54
C LEU A 59 21.53 -5.77 1.62
N ILE A 60 22.16 -4.73 1.06
CA ILE A 60 21.57 -3.38 0.98
C ILE A 60 20.32 -3.41 0.09
N ALA A 61 20.38 -4.09 -1.06
CA ALA A 61 19.25 -4.20 -1.97
C ALA A 61 18.07 -4.96 -1.33
N GLU A 62 18.35 -6.05 -0.62
CA GLU A 62 17.33 -6.80 0.14
C GLU A 62 16.71 -5.94 1.24
N ALA A 63 17.53 -5.24 2.04
CA ALA A 63 17.04 -4.35 3.08
C ALA A 63 16.20 -3.20 2.53
N ALA A 64 16.61 -2.60 1.41
CA ALA A 64 15.85 -1.56 0.73
C ALA A 64 14.51 -2.07 0.19
N ALA A 65 14.49 -3.27 -0.39
CA ALA A 65 13.26 -3.91 -0.88
C ALA A 65 12.28 -4.21 0.26
N GLN A 66 12.78 -4.72 1.39
CA GLN A 66 11.97 -4.98 2.58
C GLN A 66 11.41 -3.68 3.18
N PHE A 67 12.25 -2.66 3.30
CA PHE A 67 11.82 -1.36 3.81
C PHE A 67 10.73 -0.73 2.94
N GLU A 68 10.89 -0.78 1.61
CA GLU A 68 9.87 -0.26 0.70
C GLU A 68 8.58 -1.10 0.79
N ALA A 69 8.66 -2.43 0.87
CA ALA A 69 7.48 -3.28 1.06
C ALA A 69 6.70 -2.93 2.33
N ASP A 70 7.40 -2.69 3.44
CA ASP A 70 6.77 -2.32 4.71
C ASP A 70 6.16 -0.91 4.64
N ARG A 71 6.84 0.04 4.00
CA ARG A 71 6.29 1.38 3.74
C ARG A 71 5.02 1.33 2.89
N GLN A 72 5.00 0.49 1.85
CA GLN A 72 3.82 0.31 0.98
C GLN A 72 2.65 -0.29 1.79
N ARG A 73 2.91 -1.26 2.66
CA ARG A 73 1.90 -1.83 3.58
C ARG A 73 1.36 -0.80 4.56
N GLU A 74 2.25 -0.05 5.21
CA GLU A 74 1.87 0.99 6.17
C GLU A 74 0.98 2.05 5.50
N LYS A 75 1.33 2.48 4.28
CA LYS A 75 0.51 3.40 3.50
C LYS A 75 -0.90 2.87 3.25
N LEU A 76 -1.03 1.59 2.89
CA LEU A 76 -2.33 0.96 2.67
C LEU A 76 -3.12 0.85 3.98
N HIS A 77 -2.48 0.43 5.08
CA HIS A 77 -3.12 0.37 6.39
C HIS A 77 -3.60 1.75 6.85
N ALA A 78 -2.79 2.79 6.70
CA ALA A 78 -3.17 4.16 7.01
C ALA A 78 -4.37 4.62 6.15
N HIS A 79 -4.37 4.31 4.86
CA HIS A 79 -5.45 4.67 3.95
C HIS A 79 -6.77 3.96 4.28
N PHE A 80 -6.74 2.65 4.53
CA PHE A 80 -7.94 1.84 4.75
C PHE A 80 -8.39 1.80 6.23
N GLY A 81 -7.63 2.41 7.14
CA GLY A 81 -7.99 2.50 8.56
C GLY A 81 -7.64 1.23 9.36
N GLY A 82 -6.55 0.56 8.99
CA GLY A 82 -6.01 -0.61 9.69
C GLY A 82 -5.90 -1.86 8.82
N GLU A 83 -5.15 -2.84 9.31
CA GLU A 83 -4.88 -4.10 8.61
C GLU A 83 -6.15 -4.91 8.34
N GLU A 84 -7.06 -5.02 9.32
CA GLU A 84 -8.29 -5.80 9.17
C GLU A 84 -9.21 -5.24 8.07
N ARG A 85 -9.37 -3.91 8.05
CA ARG A 85 -10.14 -3.22 7.01
C ARG A 85 -9.47 -3.38 5.65
N PHE A 86 -8.15 -3.22 5.59
CA PHE A 86 -7.41 -3.43 4.35
C PHE A 86 -7.59 -4.85 3.82
N ARG A 87 -7.51 -5.88 4.67
CA ARG A 87 -7.69 -7.28 4.26
C ARG A 87 -9.05 -7.54 3.61
N GLN A 88 -10.12 -6.94 4.15
CA GLN A 88 -11.47 -7.06 3.60
C GLN A 88 -11.60 -6.36 2.23
N VAL A 89 -11.03 -5.17 2.09
CA VAL A 89 -11.06 -4.41 0.84
C VAL A 89 -10.18 -5.07 -0.22
N ALA A 90 -8.99 -5.53 0.15
CA ALA A 90 -8.05 -6.20 -0.74
C ALA A 90 -8.66 -7.45 -1.40
N ALA A 91 -9.45 -8.24 -0.65
CA ALA A 91 -10.15 -9.39 -1.20
C ALA A 91 -11.17 -9.00 -2.29
N GLN A 92 -11.91 -7.90 -2.08
CA GLN A 92 -12.87 -7.37 -3.04
C GLN A 92 -12.17 -6.81 -4.29
N LEU A 93 -11.10 -6.02 -4.10
CA LEU A 93 -10.28 -5.49 -5.19
C LEU A 93 -9.64 -6.61 -6.02
N ALA A 94 -9.17 -7.69 -5.38
CA ALA A 94 -8.60 -8.83 -6.08
C ALA A 94 -9.64 -9.59 -6.91
N ALA A 95 -10.84 -9.81 -6.37
CA ALA A 95 -11.92 -10.47 -7.09
C ALA A 95 -12.38 -9.64 -8.30
N TRP A 96 -12.61 -8.34 -8.09
CA TRP A 96 -12.98 -7.41 -9.16
C TRP A 96 -11.87 -7.30 -10.21
N GLY A 97 -10.61 -7.09 -9.78
CA GLY A 97 -9.47 -6.91 -10.67
C GLY A 97 -9.21 -8.14 -11.55
N ARG A 98 -9.28 -9.35 -11.00
CA ARG A 98 -9.15 -10.59 -11.79
C ARG A 98 -10.30 -10.81 -12.78
N ALA A 99 -11.50 -10.32 -12.46
CA ALA A 99 -12.65 -10.43 -13.35
C ALA A 99 -12.62 -9.40 -14.49
N LYS A 100 -12.02 -8.22 -14.27
CA LYS A 100 -12.08 -7.08 -15.17
C LYS A 100 -10.81 -6.79 -15.95
N LEU A 101 -9.65 -7.22 -15.44
CA LEU A 101 -8.35 -6.88 -15.99
C LEU A 101 -7.61 -8.13 -16.46
N PRO A 102 -6.79 -8.01 -17.53
CA PRO A 102 -5.84 -9.05 -17.89
C PRO A 102 -4.89 -9.33 -16.72
N ALA A 103 -4.52 -10.61 -16.52
CA ALA A 103 -3.66 -11.03 -15.42
C ALA A 103 -2.36 -10.20 -15.29
N PRO A 104 -1.61 -9.88 -16.37
CA PRO A 104 -0.40 -9.06 -16.24
C PRO A 104 -0.66 -7.65 -15.73
N VAL A 105 -1.81 -7.06 -16.09
CA VAL A 105 -2.19 -5.70 -15.69
C VAL A 105 -2.60 -5.70 -14.22
N PHE A 106 -3.37 -6.70 -13.79
CA PHE A 106 -3.74 -6.86 -12.39
C PHE A 106 -2.50 -7.06 -11.51
N GLU A 107 -1.57 -7.93 -11.91
CA GLU A 107 -0.34 -8.18 -11.17
C GLU A 107 0.48 -6.89 -11.00
N ALA A 108 0.69 -6.14 -12.08
CA ALA A 108 1.43 -4.87 -12.04
C ALA A 108 0.77 -3.80 -11.16
N LEU A 109 -0.57 -3.71 -11.15
CA LEU A 109 -1.28 -2.77 -10.28
C LEU A 109 -1.28 -3.24 -8.81
N SER A 110 -1.37 -4.54 -8.57
CA SER A 110 -1.41 -5.10 -7.21
C SER A 110 -0.05 -5.09 -6.50
N SER A 111 1.05 -4.86 -7.22
CA SER A 111 2.41 -4.89 -6.66
C SER A 111 2.84 -3.60 -5.96
N THR A 112 2.05 -2.54 -6.02
CA THR A 112 2.36 -1.24 -5.38
C THR A 112 1.12 -0.66 -4.71
N ALA A 113 1.30 0.12 -3.65
CA ALA A 113 0.18 0.77 -2.95
C ALA A 113 -0.58 1.73 -3.88
N GLU A 114 0.12 2.51 -4.70
CA GLU A 114 -0.52 3.39 -5.68
C GLU A 114 -1.38 2.61 -6.68
N GLY A 115 -0.90 1.47 -7.15
CA GLY A 115 -1.69 0.62 -8.05
C GLY A 115 -2.91 0.02 -7.37
N VAL A 116 -2.81 -0.37 -6.09
CA VAL A 116 -3.97 -0.82 -5.30
C VAL A 116 -4.99 0.32 -5.10
N LEU A 117 -4.54 1.55 -4.84
CA LEU A 117 -5.42 2.72 -4.77
C LEU A 117 -6.06 3.05 -6.13
N ALA A 118 -5.32 2.88 -7.23
CA ALA A 118 -5.86 3.03 -8.57
C ALA A 118 -6.94 1.98 -8.87
N LEU A 119 -6.71 0.71 -8.50
CA LEU A 119 -7.71 -0.37 -8.61
C LEU A 119 -8.98 0.00 -7.83
N GLU A 120 -8.84 0.54 -6.62
CA GLU A 120 -9.95 0.97 -5.80
C GLU A 120 -10.75 2.11 -6.45
N GLN A 121 -10.06 3.10 -6.99
CA GLN A 121 -10.69 4.20 -7.71
C GLN A 121 -11.39 3.74 -8.99
N MET A 122 -10.83 2.77 -9.71
CA MET A 122 -11.45 2.17 -10.89
C MET A 122 -12.71 1.39 -10.52
N MET A 123 -12.64 0.52 -9.51
CA MET A 123 -13.80 -0.22 -9.00
C MET A 123 -14.93 0.73 -8.58
N ARG A 124 -14.62 1.79 -7.83
CA ARG A 124 -15.61 2.82 -7.43
C ARG A 124 -16.23 3.60 -8.58
N LYS A 125 -15.52 3.77 -9.70
CA LYS A 125 -16.03 4.46 -10.90
C LYS A 125 -16.87 3.54 -11.78
N GLU A 126 -16.53 2.26 -11.82
CA GLU A 126 -17.22 1.24 -12.60
C GLU A 126 -18.42 0.64 -11.86
N GLU A 127 -18.51 0.80 -10.54
CA GLU A 127 -19.79 0.80 -9.84
C GLU A 127 -20.47 2.15 -10.12
N PRO A 128 -21.37 2.28 -11.11
CA PRO A 128 -22.22 3.46 -11.20
C PRO A 128 -23.01 3.47 -9.91
N GLY A 129 -22.62 4.39 -9.01
CA GLY A 129 -22.86 4.31 -7.57
C GLY A 129 -23.98 3.35 -7.29
N LEU A 130 -23.61 2.13 -6.84
CA LEU A 130 -24.58 1.15 -6.34
C LEU A 130 -25.54 2.02 -5.58
N SER A 131 -26.75 2.08 -6.14
CA SER A 131 -27.77 2.95 -5.61
C SER A 131 -27.70 2.70 -4.13
N ARG A 132 -27.76 3.78 -3.35
CA ARG A 132 -28.32 3.64 -2.03
C ARG A 132 -29.64 2.90 -2.31
N GLU A 133 -29.62 1.57 -2.25
CA GLU A 133 -30.70 0.76 -1.80
C GLU A 133 -30.85 1.28 -0.37
N ALA A 134 -31.46 2.47 -0.26
CA ALA A 134 -32.74 2.53 0.37
C ALA A 134 -33.42 1.23 -0.03
N ALA A 135 -33.25 0.22 0.83
CA ALA A 135 -34.21 -0.85 0.92
C ALA A 135 -35.55 -0.18 0.61
N PRO A 136 -36.30 -0.64 -0.42
CA PRO A 136 -37.62 -0.05 -0.69
C PRO A 136 -38.27 0.02 0.68
N PRO A 137 -38.66 1.21 1.18
CA PRO A 137 -39.06 1.38 2.57
C PRO A 137 -40.03 0.25 2.84
N ALA A 138 -39.65 -0.65 3.75
CA ALA A 138 -40.30 -1.94 3.94
C ALA A 138 -41.79 -1.66 3.85
N ALA A 139 -42.46 -2.29 2.86
CA ALA A 139 -43.87 -2.05 2.61
C ALA A 139 -44.56 -2.13 3.98
N ALA A 140 -45.08 -0.98 4.44
CA ALA A 140 -45.43 -0.81 5.85
C ALA A 140 -46.32 -1.97 6.25
N SER A 141 -45.75 -2.89 7.03
CA SER A 141 -46.46 -4.12 7.35
C SER A 141 -47.69 -3.75 8.17
N GLU A 142 -48.73 -4.58 8.11
CA GLU A 142 -49.94 -4.35 8.92
C GLU A 142 -49.60 -4.12 10.42
N ALA A 143 -48.50 -4.73 10.89
CA ALA A 143 -47.97 -4.55 12.24
C ALA A 143 -47.45 -3.11 12.52
N GLU A 144 -46.80 -2.47 11.54
CA GLU A 144 -46.33 -1.08 11.66
C GLU A 144 -47.48 -0.08 11.65
N LEU A 145 -48.51 -0.30 10.82
CA LEU A 145 -49.73 0.53 10.83
C LEU A 145 -50.44 0.44 12.18
N ARG A 146 -50.57 -0.76 12.75
CA ARG A 146 -51.11 -0.96 14.11
C ARG A 146 -50.25 -0.32 15.19
N ALA A 147 -48.93 -0.22 15.00
CA ALA A 147 -48.06 0.51 15.92
C ALA A 147 -48.27 2.03 15.82
N MET A 148 -48.39 2.57 14.59
CA MET A 148 -48.68 3.99 14.37
C MET A 148 -50.04 4.42 14.92
N MET A 149 -51.08 3.58 14.83
CA MET A 149 -52.39 3.87 15.43
C MET A 149 -52.35 3.99 16.97
N ARG A 150 -51.36 3.34 17.61
CA ARG A 150 -51.17 3.39 19.08
C ARG A 150 -50.31 4.58 19.52
N ASP A 151 -49.66 5.28 18.59
CA ASP A 151 -48.83 6.45 18.90
C ASP A 151 -49.73 7.64 19.34
N PRO A 152 -49.43 8.31 20.48
CA PRO A 152 -50.17 9.49 20.94
C PRO A 152 -50.29 10.61 19.90
N ARG A 153 -49.33 10.72 18.97
CA ARG A 153 -49.37 11.72 17.90
C ARG A 153 -50.51 11.51 16.91
N TYR A 154 -51.00 10.27 16.76
CA TYR A 154 -52.14 9.95 15.90
C TYR A 154 -53.48 10.31 16.52
N TRP A 155 -53.74 9.93 17.78
CA TRP A 155 -55.07 10.07 18.40
C TRP A 155 -55.20 11.25 19.37
N ARG A 156 -54.10 11.68 20.03
CA ARG A 156 -54.10 12.76 21.03
C ARG A 156 -53.77 14.12 20.40
N THR A 157 -52.66 14.20 19.66
CA THR A 157 -52.22 15.43 19.00
C THR A 157 -52.78 15.58 17.59
N ARG A 158 -53.15 14.46 16.94
CA ARG A 158 -53.65 14.39 15.57
C ARG A 158 -52.78 15.18 14.58
N GLU A 159 -51.48 14.93 14.64
CA GLU A 159 -50.53 15.62 13.78
C GLU A 159 -50.88 15.39 12.30
N PRO A 160 -51.02 16.45 11.48
CA PRO A 160 -51.52 16.34 10.11
C PRO A 160 -50.70 15.37 9.24
N GLU A 161 -49.36 15.43 9.37
CA GLU A 161 -48.45 14.54 8.65
C GLU A 161 -48.57 13.08 9.09
N PHE A 162 -48.82 12.83 10.38
CA PHE A 162 -48.93 11.49 10.92
C PHE A 162 -50.24 10.82 10.47
N VAL A 163 -51.36 11.56 10.48
CA VAL A 163 -52.67 11.11 9.97
C VAL A 163 -52.60 10.84 8.46
N ARG A 164 -51.89 11.68 7.70
CA ARG A 164 -51.68 11.48 6.25
C ARG A 164 -50.91 10.19 5.97
N ARG A 165 -49.85 9.92 6.72
CA ARG A 165 -49.05 8.68 6.59
C ARG A 165 -49.85 7.42 6.92
N VAL A 166 -50.68 7.45 7.97
CA VAL A 166 -51.56 6.31 8.33
C VAL A 166 -52.62 6.06 7.24
N THR A 167 -53.28 7.12 6.76
CA THR A 167 -54.30 7.03 5.69
C THR A 167 -53.72 6.47 4.39
N GLU A 168 -52.53 6.94 4.00
CA GLU A 168 -51.83 6.48 2.81
C GLU A 168 -51.39 5.02 2.92
N GLY A 169 -50.96 4.59 4.11
CA GLY A 169 -50.61 3.18 4.36
C GLY A 169 -51.82 2.25 4.29
N PHE A 170 -52.98 2.62 4.83
CA PHE A 170 -54.21 1.84 4.69
C PHE A 170 -54.71 1.76 3.25
N ARG A 171 -54.66 2.87 2.49
CA ARG A 171 -55.05 2.89 1.07
C ARG A 171 -54.23 1.89 0.24
N ARG A 172 -52.94 1.75 0.53
CA ARG A 172 -52.05 0.79 -0.14
C ARG A 172 -52.33 -0.66 0.27
N LEU A 173 -52.76 -0.89 1.50
CA LEU A 173 -53.02 -2.24 2.04
C LEU A 173 -54.39 -2.79 1.60
N VAL A 174 -55.38 -1.92 1.38
CA VAL A 174 -56.73 -2.28 0.92
C VAL A 174 -56.90 -2.14 -0.61
N GLY A 175 -55.98 -1.44 -1.28
CA GLY A 175 -55.97 -1.24 -2.74
C GLY A 175 -55.15 -2.27 -3.54
N SER A 176 -54.72 -3.35 -2.90
CA SER A 176 -54.17 -4.58 -3.50
C SER A 176 -55.10 -5.74 -3.21
#